data_AF-A0A7G9YHC5-F1
#
_entry.id   AF-A0A7G9YHC5-F1
#
_cell.length_a   1.000
_cell.length_b   1.000
_cell.length_c   1.000
_cell.angle_alpha   90.00
_cell.angle_beta   90.00
_cell.angle_gamma   90.00
#
_symmetry.space_group_name_H-M   'P 1'
#
loop_
_entity.id
_entity.type
_entity.pdbx_description
1 polymer ?
#
loop_
_entity_poly.entity_id
_entity_poly.type
_entity_poly.pdbx_seq_one_letter_code
_entity_poly.pdbx_strand_id
1 'polypeptide(L)'
;MYPLGEEMTDPASIGAICASVMNQLGGSFSIEESAAGAACVVKGTVCPWGADEARRNPILCNLTRGIFSRIAARGSGAPEVAVLATIGNRDDVCVFEIG
;
A
#
# COMPACT_ATOMS: atom_id res chain seq x y z
N MET A 1 10.57 -9.92 12.97
CA MET A 1 11.31 -10.65 11.92
C MET A 1 10.26 -11.43 11.14
N TYR A 2 9.89 -10.97 9.94
CA TYR A 2 8.92 -11.72 9.13
C TYR A 2 9.61 -12.97 8.58
N PRO A 3 9.03 -14.17 8.73
CA PRO A 3 9.60 -15.38 8.16
C PRO A 3 9.60 -15.25 6.63
N LEU A 4 10.80 -15.30 6.03
CA LEU A 4 11.02 -15.22 4.58
C LEU A 4 10.63 -16.53 3.86
N GLY A 5 9.64 -17.29 4.34
CA GLY A 5 9.42 -18.67 3.92
C GLY A 5 7.99 -19.22 3.97
N GLU A 6 6.99 -18.42 4.36
CA GLU A 6 5.58 -18.78 4.18
C GLU A 6 5.03 -18.03 2.97
N GLU A 7 4.41 -18.75 2.02
CA GLU A 7 3.72 -18.10 0.91
C GLU A 7 2.63 -17.19 1.47
N MET A 8 2.81 -15.88 1.25
CA MET A 8 1.84 -14.88 1.66
C MET A 8 0.61 -15.00 0.75
N THR A 9 -0.44 -15.63 1.25
CA THR A 9 -1.48 -16.22 0.41
C THR A 9 -2.72 -15.34 0.28
N ASP A 10 -2.97 -14.42 1.22
CA ASP A 10 -4.17 -13.59 1.20
C ASP A 10 -3.86 -12.08 1.05
N PRO A 11 -4.73 -11.31 0.34
CA PRO A 11 -4.56 -9.87 0.15
C PRO A 11 -4.46 -9.07 1.45
N ALA A 12 -5.09 -9.51 2.55
CA ALA A 12 -5.04 -8.80 3.82
C ALA A 12 -3.64 -8.87 4.46
N SER A 13 -2.99 -10.03 4.42
CA SER A 13 -1.59 -10.20 4.81
C SER A 13 -0.65 -9.30 3.98
N ILE A 14 -0.84 -9.26 2.65
CA ILE A 14 -0.06 -8.39 1.76
C ILE A 14 -0.26 -6.92 2.14
N GLY A 15 -1.51 -6.50 2.32
CA GLY A 15 -1.85 -5.14 2.73
C GLY A 15 -1.27 -4.76 4.08
N ALA A 16 -1.27 -5.68 5.05
CA ALA A 16 -0.68 -5.46 6.37
C ALA A 16 0.83 -5.19 6.30
N ILE A 17 1.55 -5.93 5.46
CA ILE A 17 2.97 -5.67 5.21
C ILE A 17 3.16 -4.31 4.53
N CYS A 18 2.37 -4.00 3.50
CA CYS A 18 2.41 -2.71 2.82
C CYS A 18 2.22 -1.53 3.80
N ALA A 19 1.20 -1.60 4.66
CA ALA A 19 0.94 -0.60 5.69
C ALA A 19 2.11 -0.51 6.68
N SER A 20 2.61 -1.64 7.16
CA SER A 20 3.76 -1.71 8.08
C SER A 20 5.02 -1.06 7.50
N VAL A 21 5.32 -1.30 6.23
CA VAL A 21 6.48 -0.69 5.55
C VAL A 21 6.30 0.82 5.44
N MET A 22 5.12 1.31 5.05
CA MET A 22 4.88 2.76 4.97
C MET A 22 4.95 3.44 6.34
N ASN A 23 4.49 2.77 7.39
CA ASN A 23 4.57 3.29 8.76
C ASN A 23 6.01 3.38 9.26
N GLN A 24 6.88 2.44 8.86
CA GLN A 24 8.32 2.52 9.14
C GLN A 24 9.01 3.69 8.40
N LEU A 25 8.45 4.12 7.26
CA LEU A 25 8.91 5.28 6.51
C LEU A 25 8.31 6.61 7.03
N GLY A 26 7.60 6.60 8.15
CA GLY A 26 6.99 7.79 8.76
C GLY A 26 5.57 8.10 8.28
N GLY A 27 4.92 7.18 7.57
CA GLY A 27 3.50 7.29 7.23
C GLY A 27 2.56 6.87 8.35
N SER A 28 1.26 6.99 8.09
CA SER A 28 0.19 6.41 8.92
C SER A 28 -0.80 5.70 8.00
N PHE A 29 -0.65 4.38 7.93
CA PHE A 29 -1.38 3.47 7.06
C PHE A 29 -2.03 2.35 7.86
N SER A 30 -3.23 1.98 7.45
CA SER A 30 -4.03 0.87 7.97
C SER A 30 -4.64 0.08 6.82
N ILE A 31 -5.13 -1.13 7.13
CA ILE A 31 -5.92 -1.93 6.18
C ILE A 31 -7.40 -1.86 6.52
N GLU A 32 -8.23 -1.93 5.49
CA GLU A 32 -9.68 -2.11 5.56
C GLU A 32 -10.02 -3.31 4.65
N GLU A 33 -10.89 -4.21 5.10
CA GLU A 33 -11.37 -5.30 4.24
C GLU A 33 -12.37 -4.75 3.21
N SER A 34 -12.24 -5.15 1.95
CA SER A 34 -13.26 -4.85 0.95
C SER A 34 -14.53 -5.63 1.27
N ALA A 35 -15.70 -5.01 1.09
CA ALA A 35 -17.01 -5.61 1.37
C ALA A 35 -17.26 -6.93 0.61
N ALA A 36 -16.52 -7.19 -0.48
CA ALA A 36 -16.60 -8.41 -1.28
C ALA A 36 -15.62 -9.52 -0.85
N GLY A 37 -14.76 -9.28 0.15
CA GLY A 37 -13.81 -10.26 0.71
C GLY A 37 -12.66 -10.69 -0.22
N ALA A 38 -12.67 -10.27 -1.49
CA ALA A 38 -11.66 -10.65 -2.49
C ALA A 38 -10.46 -9.69 -2.55
N ALA A 39 -10.58 -8.48 -1.99
CA ALA A 39 -9.54 -7.46 -2.05
C ALA A 39 -9.30 -6.83 -0.67
N CYS A 40 -8.08 -6.33 -0.48
CA CYS A 40 -7.64 -5.58 0.69
C CYS A 40 -7.41 -4.12 0.30
N VAL A 41 -7.97 -3.20 1.09
CA VAL A 41 -7.74 -1.76 0.92
C VAL A 41 -6.67 -1.32 1.90
N VAL A 42 -5.60 -0.69 1.40
CA VAL A 42 -4.57 -0.04 2.21
C VAL A 42 -4.78 1.46 2.14
N LYS A 43 -5.05 2.08 3.29
CA LYS A 43 -5.39 3.50 3.40
C LYS A 43 -4.35 4.24 4.24
N GLY A 44 -3.91 5.41 3.76
CA GLY A 44 -2.92 6.25 4.41
C GLY A 44 -3.45 7.66 4.70
N THR A 45 -3.40 8.09 5.96
CA THR A 45 -3.77 9.45 6.39
C THR A 45 -2.57 10.38 6.54
N VAL A 46 -1.35 9.82 6.65
CA VAL A 46 -0.09 10.57 6.65
C VAL A 46 0.82 9.98 5.58
N CYS A 47 1.22 10.79 4.60
CA CYS A 47 2.14 10.38 3.53
C CYS A 47 3.57 10.22 4.08
N PRO A 48 4.27 9.09 3.85
CA PRO A 48 5.61 8.87 4.39
C PRO A 48 6.65 9.83 3.78
N TRP A 49 6.33 10.39 2.61
CA TRP A 49 7.18 11.34 1.90
C TRP A 49 6.91 12.80 2.27
N GLY A 50 5.87 13.07 3.05
CA GLY A 50 5.34 14.42 3.28
C GLY A 50 4.41 14.90 2.16
N ALA A 51 3.31 15.57 2.54
CA ALA A 51 2.26 15.97 1.60
C ALA A 51 2.75 16.95 0.52
N ASP A 52 3.52 17.96 0.91
CA ASP A 52 4.01 18.97 -0.04
C ASP A 52 5.06 18.41 -1.00
N GLU A 53 5.95 17.54 -0.51
CA GLU A 53 6.97 16.90 -1.33
C GLU A 53 6.34 15.91 -2.32
N ALA A 54 5.40 15.08 -1.87
CA ALA A 54 4.66 14.16 -2.74
C ALA A 54 3.88 14.87 -3.86
N ARG A 55 3.38 16.09 -3.61
CA ARG A 55 2.69 16.93 -4.62
C ARG A 55 3.64 17.54 -5.64
N ARG A 56 4.87 17.87 -5.23
CA ARG A 56 5.90 18.41 -6.13
C ARG A 56 6.59 17.32 -6.92
N ASN A 57 6.62 16.10 -6.40
CA ASN A 57 7.35 14.99 -6.97
C ASN A 57 6.49 13.73 -7.09
N PRO A 58 5.71 13.60 -8.19
CA PRO A 58 4.82 12.45 -8.42
C PRO A 58 5.52 11.09 -8.42
N ILE A 59 6.84 11.05 -8.62
CA ILE A 59 7.62 9.81 -8.56
C ILE A 59 7.51 9.12 -7.21
N LEU A 60 7.25 9.87 -6.13
CA LEU A 60 7.15 9.34 -4.77
C LEU A 60 5.88 8.50 -4.60
N CYS A 61 4.77 8.90 -5.24
CA CYS A 61 3.56 8.09 -5.28
C CYS A 61 3.79 6.80 -6.10
N ASN A 62 4.52 6.89 -7.22
CA ASN A 62 4.91 5.73 -8.01
C ASN A 62 5.88 4.80 -7.25
N LEU A 63 6.75 5.37 -6.41
CA LEU A 63 7.66 4.60 -5.56
C LEU A 63 6.86 3.79 -4.52
N THR A 64 5.87 4.40 -3.87
CA THR A 64 4.96 3.69 -2.96
C THR A 64 4.24 2.55 -3.68
N ARG A 65 3.63 2.82 -4.85
CA ARG A 65 3.00 1.77 -5.67
C ARG A 65 3.99 0.66 -6.02
N GLY A 66 5.20 1.00 -6.44
CA GLY A 66 6.24 0.05 -6.81
C GLY A 66 6.78 -0.78 -5.64
N ILE A 67 6.71 -0.27 -4.41
CA ILE A 67 6.97 -1.05 -3.19
C ILE A 67 5.84 -2.07 -3.02
N PHE A 68 4.58 -1.63 -3.11
CA PHE A 68 3.42 -2.49 -2.92
C PHE A 68 3.37 -3.60 -3.97
N SER A 69 3.59 -3.27 -5.25
CA SER A 69 3.62 -4.28 -6.31
C SER A 69 4.72 -5.32 -6.12
N ARG A 70 5.89 -4.93 -5.57
CA ARG A 70 6.98 -5.89 -5.26
C ARG A 70 6.65 -6.79 -4.07
N ILE A 71 5.87 -6.29 -3.12
CA ILE A 71 5.38 -7.09 -1.99
C ILE A 71 4.30 -8.05 -2.49
N ALA A 72 3.32 -7.55 -3.24
CA ALA A 72 2.25 -8.34 -3.83
C ALA A 72 2.76 -9.45 -4.76
N ALA A 73 3.80 -9.18 -5.56
CA ALA A 73 4.42 -10.17 -6.44
C ALA A 73 5.09 -11.36 -5.70
N ARG A 74 5.23 -11.28 -4.37
CA ARG A 74 5.73 -12.40 -3.54
C ARG A 74 4.59 -13.29 -3.01
N GLY A 75 3.34 -12.85 -3.16
CA GLY A 75 2.18 -13.64 -2.77
C GLY A 75 1.70 -14.56 -3.89
N SER A 76 0.94 -15.60 -3.53
CA SER A 76 0.34 -16.51 -4.50
C SER A 76 -0.68 -15.77 -5.37
N GLY A 77 -0.71 -16.05 -6.68
CA GLY A 77 -1.61 -15.38 -7.62
C GLY A 77 -1.17 -13.98 -8.06
N ALA A 78 -0.11 -13.41 -7.48
CA ALA A 78 0.46 -12.10 -7.82
C ALA A 78 -0.62 -11.00 -7.97
N PRO A 79 -1.37 -10.70 -6.89
CA PRO A 79 -2.49 -9.77 -6.94
C PRO A 79 -2.08 -8.39 -7.47
N GLU A 80 -3.00 -7.75 -8.17
CA GLU A 80 -2.77 -6.42 -8.73
C GLU A 80 -2.79 -5.37 -7.62
N VAL A 81 -2.03 -4.28 -7.82
CA VAL A 81 -2.09 -3.11 -6.95
C VAL A 81 -2.66 -1.93 -7.74
N ALA A 82 -3.92 -1.62 -7.46
CA ALA A 82 -4.60 -0.44 -7.99
C ALA A 82 -4.37 0.76 -7.06
N VAL A 83 -4.19 1.94 -7.65
CA VAL A 83 -4.08 3.21 -6.94
C VAL A 83 -5.39 3.97 -7.13
N LEU A 84 -6.12 4.19 -6.05
CA LEU A 84 -7.43 4.84 -6.09
C LEU A 84 -7.37 6.32 -5.74
N ALA A 85 -6.52 6.70 -4.78
CA ALA A 85 -6.32 8.09 -4.36
C ALA A 85 -4.92 8.28 -3.77
N THR A 86 -4.34 9.48 -3.87
CA THR A 86 -3.06 9.81 -3.23
C THR A 86 -3.00 11.26 -2.75
N ILE A 87 -2.43 11.48 -1.56
CA ILE A 87 -2.17 12.83 -1.04
C ILE A 87 -1.31 13.67 -1.99
N GLY A 88 -0.38 13.03 -2.72
CA GLY A 88 0.43 13.68 -3.76
C GLY A 88 -0.42 14.20 -4.94
N ASN A 89 -1.55 13.55 -5.25
CA ASN A 89 -2.53 14.01 -6.23
C ASN A 89 -3.58 14.97 -5.65
N ARG A 90 -3.34 15.51 -4.43
CA ARG A 90 -4.23 16.41 -3.70
C ARG A 90 -5.51 15.77 -3.17
N ASP A 91 -5.57 14.44 -3.09
CA ASP A 91 -6.61 13.75 -2.34
C ASP A 91 -6.39 13.91 -0.83
N ASP A 92 -7.44 13.69 -0.03
CA ASP A 92 -7.36 13.79 1.44
C ASP A 92 -6.55 12.64 2.06
N VAL A 93 -6.53 11.49 1.38
CA VAL A 93 -5.89 10.25 1.83
C VAL A 93 -5.24 9.51 0.67
N CYS A 94 -4.29 8.63 0.97
CA CYS A 94 -3.85 7.62 0.03
C CYS A 94 -4.74 6.38 0.14
N VAL A 95 -5.14 5.80 -0.99
CA VAL A 95 -5.93 4.56 -1.04
C VAL A 95 -5.38 3.67 -2.14
N PHE A 96 -5.06 2.43 -1.77
CA PHE A 96 -4.60 1.39 -2.65
C PHE A 96 -5.48 0.16 -2.48
N GLU A 97 -5.82 -0.52 -3.56
CA GLU A 97 -6.53 -1.79 -3.52
C GLU A 97 -5.58 -2.90 -3.98
N ILE A 98 -5.60 -4.02 -3.26
CA ILE A 98 -4.80 -5.22 -3.50
C ILE A 98 -5.77 -6.38 -3.69
N GLY A 99 -5.82 -6.98 -4.88
CA GLY A 99 -6.76 -8.05 -5.21
C GLY A 99 -6.52 -8.63 -6.60
#